data_AF-A0A7S0Z0D0-F1
#
_entry.id   AF-A0A7S0Z0D0-F1
#
_cell.length_a   1.000
_cell.length_b   1.000
_cell.length_c   1.000
_cell.angle_alpha   90.00
_cell.angle_beta   90.00
_cell.angle_gamma   90.00
#
_symmetry.space_group_name_H-M   'P 1'
#
loop_
_entity.id
_entity.type
_entity.pdbx_description
1 polymer ?
#
loop_
_entity_poly.entity_id
_entity_poly.type
_entity_poly.pdbx_seq_one_letter_code
_entity_poly.pdbx_strand_id
1 'polypeptide(L)'
;LGVARAGVLDTMLRRPLDGLRTIVSKRKKRYEFEGSSLDLAYITPGVIAMGFPSRGFEAAYRNSIDTVYRFFETRHPDRYFIFNLCSERMYDASRFHGRVANYPFDDHSPPPFELMRPMVRHVCSWLDSEHGNVAAIHCKAGKGRTGVMAVAYLLHSGICRTADDAIRRFAVERTHDGKGVTVPSQLRYCRYFAANLGMERPLYSIHVSKIKVHRCPPGMMVAISIVGGQARFESSVQGLPDTPSDVDVDSHLTIAGDVRISLRDIRKGGGGGGGGSKRCWGT
;
A
#
# COMPACT_ATOMS: atom_id res chain seq x y z
N LEU A 1 30.43 10.09 45.38
CA LEU A 1 29.08 10.59 45.03
C LEU A 1 29.03 10.82 43.53
N GLY A 2 28.56 9.85 42.72
CA GLY A 2 28.63 10.04 41.27
C GLY A 2 28.14 8.88 40.41
N VAL A 3 27.03 8.22 40.76
CA VAL A 3 26.37 7.25 39.86
C VAL A 3 24.85 7.28 40.10
N ALA A 4 24.14 8.32 39.67
CA ALA A 4 22.67 8.32 39.70
C ALA A 4 22.02 9.46 38.87
N ARG A 5 22.39 9.68 37.60
CA ARG A 5 21.65 10.67 36.77
C ARG A 5 21.36 10.30 35.30
N ALA A 6 21.84 9.17 34.79
CA ALA A 6 21.58 8.78 33.39
C ALA A 6 20.24 8.05 33.16
N GLY A 7 19.67 7.36 34.16
CA GLY A 7 18.48 6.51 33.97
C GLY A 7 17.11 7.24 34.03
N VAL A 8 17.04 8.41 34.66
CA VAL A 8 15.75 9.09 34.91
C VAL A 8 15.30 9.92 33.71
N LEU A 9 16.24 10.50 32.94
CA LEU A 9 15.92 11.30 31.76
C LEU A 9 15.43 10.44 30.58
N ASP A 10 15.97 9.22 30.41
CA ASP A 10 15.56 8.28 29.35
C ASP A 10 14.15 7.71 29.60
N THR A 11 13.72 7.64 30.86
CA THR A 11 12.40 7.10 31.23
C THR A 11 11.27 8.13 31.06
N MET A 12 11.56 9.43 31.20
CA MET A 12 10.56 10.50 31.11
C MET A 12 10.15 10.84 29.66
N LEU A 13 11.05 10.67 28.68
CA LEU A 13 10.78 10.90 27.26
C LEU A 13 10.11 9.72 26.54
N ARG A 14 10.10 8.52 27.14
CA ARG A 14 9.47 7.30 26.56
C ARG A 14 7.93 7.35 26.59
N ARG A 15 7.33 7.86 27.67
CA ARG A 15 5.88 7.86 27.88
C ARG A 15 5.06 8.65 26.84
N PRO A 16 5.48 9.85 26.38
CA PRO A 16 4.75 10.59 25.33
C PRO A 16 4.85 9.92 23.94
N LEU A 17 6.00 9.31 23.62
CA LEU A 17 6.28 8.69 22.33
C LEU A 17 5.55 7.35 22.15
N ASP A 18 5.40 6.58 23.23
CA ASP A 18 4.54 5.39 23.23
C ASP A 18 3.07 5.75 23.02
N GLY A 19 2.61 6.90 23.52
CA GLY A 19 1.26 7.43 23.24
C GLY A 19 1.00 7.69 21.74
N LEU A 20 1.97 8.29 21.04
CA LEU A 20 1.95 8.52 19.58
C LEU A 20 2.00 7.22 18.77
N ARG A 21 2.83 6.25 19.20
CA ARG A 21 2.85 4.88 18.65
C ARG A 21 1.46 4.26 18.70
N THR A 22 0.79 4.39 19.84
CA THR A 22 -0.51 3.78 20.11
C THR A 22 -1.61 4.37 19.19
N ILE A 23 -1.57 5.66 18.83
CA ILE A 23 -2.60 6.30 17.98
C ILE A 23 -2.50 5.85 16.51
N VAL A 24 -1.29 5.74 15.96
CA VAL A 24 -1.07 5.36 14.55
C VAL A 24 -1.10 3.83 14.35
N SER A 25 -0.92 3.03 15.42
CA SER A 25 -0.83 1.57 15.35
C SER A 25 -1.98 0.76 15.96
N LYS A 26 -2.95 1.38 16.64
CA LYS A 26 -3.94 0.72 17.53
C LYS A 26 -4.73 -0.47 16.96
N ARG A 27 -4.76 -0.66 15.64
CA ARG A 27 -5.58 -1.68 14.97
C ARG A 27 -4.78 -2.73 14.20
N LYS A 28 -3.45 -2.63 14.15
CA LYS A 28 -2.59 -3.62 13.47
C LYS A 28 -2.10 -4.65 14.48
N LYS A 29 -2.00 -5.92 14.06
CA LYS A 29 -1.30 -6.93 14.85
C LYS A 29 0.19 -6.58 14.88
N ARG A 30 0.82 -6.79 16.04
CA ARG A 30 2.24 -6.53 16.27
C ARG A 30 2.90 -7.82 16.77
N TYR A 31 4.19 -7.94 16.50
CA TYR A 31 5.01 -9.07 16.89
C TYR A 31 5.94 -8.65 18.02
N GLU A 32 5.87 -9.32 19.16
CA GLU A 32 6.77 -9.07 20.28
C GLU A 32 8.09 -9.83 20.08
N PHE A 33 9.21 -9.12 20.08
CA PHE A 33 10.55 -9.67 19.89
C PHE A 33 11.55 -8.93 20.78
N GLU A 34 12.23 -9.65 21.68
CA GLU A 34 13.25 -9.08 22.60
C GLU A 34 12.75 -7.84 23.37
N GLY A 35 11.51 -7.89 23.88
CA GLY A 35 10.88 -6.77 24.58
C GLY A 35 10.50 -5.59 23.68
N SER A 36 10.62 -5.73 22.35
CA SER A 36 10.22 -4.75 21.35
C SER A 36 8.96 -5.19 20.60
N SER A 37 7.97 -4.30 20.54
CA SER A 37 6.76 -4.51 19.75
C SER A 37 6.96 -4.08 18.29
N LEU A 38 7.16 -5.03 17.38
CA LEU A 38 7.34 -4.78 15.95
C LEU A 38 5.99 -4.69 15.23
N ASP A 39 5.83 -3.68 14.37
CA ASP A 39 4.75 -3.58 13.40
C ASP A 39 4.96 -4.60 12.27
N LEU A 40 4.69 -5.87 12.58
CA LEU A 40 5.00 -7.04 11.77
C LEU A 40 3.95 -8.12 12.04
N ALA A 41 3.51 -8.83 11.02
CA ALA A 41 2.64 -10.00 11.14
C ALA A 41 2.96 -11.04 10.06
N TYR A 42 2.88 -12.32 10.41
CA TYR A 42 2.90 -13.41 9.44
C TYR A 42 1.52 -13.54 8.80
N ILE A 43 1.47 -13.40 7.48
CA ILE A 43 0.25 -13.64 6.68
C ILE A 43 0.14 -15.13 6.33
N THR A 44 1.28 -15.76 6.14
CA THR A 44 1.49 -17.20 6.08
C THR A 44 2.82 -17.50 6.81
N PRO A 45 3.17 -18.77 7.06
CA PRO A 45 4.49 -19.09 7.63
C PRO A 45 5.66 -18.50 6.81
N GLY A 46 5.55 -18.48 5.48
CA GLY A 46 6.57 -17.94 4.58
C GLY A 46 6.41 -16.47 4.20
N VAL A 47 5.29 -15.80 4.51
CA VAL A 47 5.06 -14.40 4.09
C VAL A 47 4.78 -13.50 5.27
N ILE A 48 5.62 -12.48 5.42
CA ILE A 48 5.54 -11.46 6.45
C ILE A 48 5.07 -10.15 5.83
N ALA A 49 4.14 -9.48 6.49
CA ALA A 49 3.74 -8.11 6.21
C ALA A 49 4.19 -7.19 7.35
N MET A 50 4.96 -6.15 7.04
CA MET A 50 5.49 -5.23 8.06
C MET A 50 5.37 -3.76 7.68
N GLY A 51 5.51 -2.89 8.68
CA GLY A 51 5.72 -1.46 8.52
C GLY A 51 7.17 -1.13 8.11
N PHE A 52 7.38 0.10 7.66
CA PHE A 52 8.69 0.54 7.15
C PHE A 52 9.79 0.44 8.22
N PRO A 53 10.95 -0.18 7.91
CA PRO A 53 12.11 -0.16 8.79
C PRO A 53 12.79 1.22 8.75
N SER A 54 12.71 1.96 9.86
CA SER A 54 13.15 3.35 9.95
C SER A 54 14.43 3.52 10.77
N ARG A 55 15.21 4.56 10.45
CA ARG A 55 16.37 5.02 11.22
C ARG A 55 16.03 6.29 12.02
N GLY A 56 16.80 6.55 13.08
CA GLY A 56 16.75 7.81 13.82
C GLY A 56 15.41 8.09 14.52
N PHE A 57 15.01 9.35 14.61
CA PHE A 57 13.79 9.79 15.32
C PHE A 57 12.49 9.17 14.75
N GLU A 58 12.46 8.72 13.49
CA GLU A 58 11.29 8.03 12.93
C GLU A 58 11.06 6.63 13.55
N ALA A 59 12.09 6.01 14.12
CA ALA A 59 11.99 4.74 14.86
C ALA A 59 11.23 4.89 16.18
N ALA A 60 11.09 6.12 16.69
CA ALA A 60 10.27 6.39 17.87
C ALA A 60 8.80 6.06 17.66
N TYR A 61 8.29 6.05 16.41
CA TYR A 61 6.91 5.71 16.11
C TYR A 61 6.71 4.60 15.07
N ARG A 62 7.80 4.08 14.48
CA ARG A 62 7.81 2.92 13.56
C ARG A 62 8.80 1.83 14.00
N ASN A 63 8.97 0.82 13.17
CA ASN A 63 9.98 -0.22 13.40
C ASN A 63 11.38 0.40 13.34
N SER A 64 12.19 0.18 14.38
CA SER A 64 13.63 0.42 14.30
C SER A 64 14.23 -0.57 13.29
N ILE A 65 15.01 -0.06 12.33
CA ILE A 65 15.72 -0.92 11.37
C ILE A 65 16.68 -1.88 12.08
N ASP A 66 17.27 -1.49 13.22
CA ASP A 66 18.18 -2.34 13.98
C ASP A 66 17.43 -3.52 14.62
N THR A 67 16.23 -3.28 15.15
CA THR A 67 15.40 -4.35 15.70
C THR A 67 14.85 -5.27 14.60
N VAL A 68 14.48 -4.71 13.44
CA VAL A 68 14.06 -5.51 12.28
C VAL A 68 15.20 -6.38 11.77
N TYR A 69 16.42 -5.84 11.68
CA TYR A 69 17.62 -6.60 11.35
C TYR A 69 17.83 -7.74 12.35
N ARG A 70 17.89 -7.47 13.66
CA ARG A 70 18.04 -8.52 14.67
C ARG A 70 16.93 -9.57 14.61
N PHE A 71 15.68 -9.16 14.38
CA PHE A 71 14.58 -10.09 14.21
C PHE A 71 14.84 -11.08 13.06
N PHE A 72 15.26 -10.59 11.90
CA PHE A 72 15.52 -11.47 10.75
C PHE A 72 16.77 -12.33 10.96
N GLU A 73 17.85 -11.77 11.47
CA GLU A 73 19.07 -12.55 11.76
C GLU A 73 18.86 -13.63 12.82
N THR A 74 18.04 -13.36 13.84
CA THR A 74 17.75 -14.33 14.91
C THR A 74 16.70 -15.37 14.51
N ARG A 75 15.64 -14.96 13.79
CA ARG A 75 14.50 -15.86 13.49
C ARG A 75 14.61 -16.56 12.15
N HIS A 76 15.29 -15.95 11.18
CA HIS A 76 15.38 -16.41 9.79
C HIS A 76 16.80 -16.23 9.24
N PRO A 77 17.85 -16.72 9.94
CA PRO A 77 19.23 -16.50 9.51
C PRO A 77 19.44 -16.97 8.08
N ASP A 78 19.86 -16.07 7.19
CA ASP A 78 20.04 -16.28 5.74
C ASP A 78 18.80 -16.74 4.95
N ARG A 79 17.62 -16.80 5.58
CA ARG A 79 16.37 -17.33 5.01
C ARG A 79 15.33 -16.25 4.73
N TYR A 80 15.68 -14.97 4.72
CA TYR A 80 14.73 -13.87 4.48
C TYR A 80 15.05 -13.03 3.25
N PHE A 81 14.01 -12.53 2.57
CA PHE A 81 14.13 -11.53 1.52
C PHE A 81 13.09 -10.42 1.69
N ILE A 82 13.51 -9.16 1.55
CA ILE A 82 12.66 -7.99 1.82
C ILE A 82 12.20 -7.34 0.51
N PHE A 83 10.90 -7.05 0.42
CA PHE A 83 10.29 -6.38 -0.72
C PHE A 83 9.76 -5.01 -0.31
N ASN A 84 10.41 -3.96 -0.80
CA ASN A 84 10.05 -2.56 -0.53
C ASN A 84 9.10 -2.03 -1.59
N LEU A 85 7.90 -1.63 -1.17
CA LEU A 85 6.87 -1.07 -2.05
C LEU A 85 6.83 0.48 -2.05
N CYS A 86 7.69 1.14 -1.29
CA CYS A 86 7.71 2.60 -1.20
C CYS A 86 8.35 3.24 -2.43
N SER A 87 7.60 4.08 -3.17
CA SER A 87 8.19 5.01 -4.14
C SER A 87 8.90 6.17 -3.47
N GLU A 88 8.48 6.53 -2.26
CA GLU A 88 8.93 7.73 -1.57
C GLU A 88 10.12 7.52 -0.62
N ARG A 89 10.50 6.26 -0.35
CA ARG A 89 11.46 5.91 0.72
C ARG A 89 12.28 4.67 0.36
N MET A 90 13.57 4.78 0.58
CA MET A 90 14.54 3.69 0.45
C MET A 90 15.44 3.64 1.68
N TYR A 91 16.15 2.53 1.84
CA TYR A 91 17.20 2.36 2.82
C TYR A 91 18.29 1.48 2.21
N ASP A 92 19.48 1.54 2.80
CA ASP A 92 20.64 0.78 2.35
C ASP A 92 20.40 -0.74 2.45
N ALA A 93 20.36 -1.41 1.30
CA ALA A 93 20.12 -2.84 1.18
C ALA A 93 21.28 -3.68 1.73
N SER A 94 22.50 -3.13 1.82
CA SER A 94 23.66 -3.83 2.38
C SER A 94 23.42 -4.23 3.84
N ARG A 95 22.57 -3.49 4.55
CA ARG A 95 22.16 -3.80 5.92
C ARG A 95 21.47 -5.15 6.06
N PHE A 96 20.85 -5.63 4.99
CA PHE A 96 20.16 -6.91 4.92
C PHE A 96 20.86 -7.86 3.93
N HIS A 97 22.19 -7.76 3.84
CA HIS A 97 23.03 -8.61 2.98
C HIS A 97 22.63 -8.57 1.50
N GLY A 98 22.09 -7.44 1.03
CA GLY A 98 21.60 -7.30 -0.35
C GLY A 98 20.28 -8.02 -0.63
N ARG A 99 19.65 -8.66 0.37
CA ARG A 99 18.37 -9.38 0.24
C ARG A 99 17.17 -8.44 0.26
N VAL A 100 17.20 -7.41 -0.59
CA VAL A 100 16.16 -6.40 -0.73
C VAL A 100 15.86 -6.13 -2.20
N ALA A 101 14.60 -6.20 -2.61
CA ALA A 101 14.13 -5.77 -3.93
C ALA A 101 13.10 -4.65 -3.81
N ASN A 102 13.13 -3.71 -4.75
CA ASN A 102 12.22 -2.58 -4.80
C ASN A 102 11.16 -2.80 -5.89
N TYR A 103 9.89 -2.70 -5.50
CA TYR A 103 8.73 -2.70 -6.41
C TYR A 103 7.86 -1.48 -6.08
N PRO A 104 8.35 -0.25 -6.35
CA PRO A 104 7.78 0.98 -5.83
C PRO A 104 6.45 1.35 -6.50
N PHE A 105 5.48 1.79 -5.70
CA PHE A 105 4.29 2.50 -6.19
C PHE A 105 3.69 3.43 -5.13
N ASP A 106 2.94 4.42 -5.61
CA ASP A 106 2.47 5.55 -4.81
C ASP A 106 1.56 5.16 -3.65
N ASP A 107 1.71 5.89 -2.54
CA ASP A 107 0.86 5.70 -1.37
C ASP A 107 -0.61 6.00 -1.68
N HIS A 108 -1.51 5.14 -1.19
CA HIS A 108 -2.96 5.19 -1.46
C HIS A 108 -3.37 4.97 -2.93
N SER A 109 -2.46 4.52 -3.79
CA SER A 109 -2.75 4.05 -5.14
C SER A 109 -2.64 2.51 -5.20
N PRO A 110 -3.29 1.84 -6.18
CA PRO A 110 -2.89 0.49 -6.55
C PRO A 110 -1.50 0.49 -7.22
N PRO A 111 -0.82 -0.67 -7.31
CA PRO A 111 0.39 -0.80 -8.11
C PRO A 111 0.05 -0.70 -9.61
N PRO A 112 1.01 -0.32 -10.48
CA PRO A 112 0.89 -0.61 -11.89
C PRO A 112 0.59 -2.09 -12.08
N PHE A 113 -0.38 -2.44 -12.93
CA PHE A 113 -0.85 -3.82 -13.01
C PHE A 113 0.25 -4.78 -13.47
N GLU A 114 1.09 -4.33 -14.40
CA GLU A 114 2.24 -5.06 -14.91
C GLU A 114 3.32 -5.32 -13.85
N LEU A 115 3.40 -4.48 -12.81
CA LEU A 115 4.34 -4.67 -11.69
C LEU A 115 3.95 -5.87 -10.81
N MET A 116 2.67 -6.25 -10.80
CA MET A 116 2.15 -7.23 -9.84
C MET A 116 2.74 -8.63 -10.07
N ARG A 117 2.73 -9.13 -11.30
CA ARG A 117 3.20 -10.50 -11.59
C ARG A 117 4.71 -10.67 -11.38
N PRO A 118 5.60 -9.80 -11.88
CA PRO A 118 7.04 -9.96 -11.66
C PRO A 118 7.39 -10.00 -10.17
N MET A 119 6.76 -9.16 -9.35
CA MET A 119 6.98 -9.16 -7.91
C MET A 119 6.51 -10.46 -7.27
N VAL A 120 5.28 -10.91 -7.58
CA VAL A 120 4.74 -12.16 -7.01
C VAL A 120 5.56 -13.38 -7.44
N ARG A 121 6.01 -13.45 -8.69
CA ARG A 121 6.91 -14.51 -9.15
C ARG A 121 8.24 -14.51 -8.40
N HIS A 122 8.80 -13.33 -8.11
CA HIS A 122 10.03 -13.21 -7.32
C HIS A 122 9.81 -13.69 -5.88
N VAL A 123 8.67 -13.34 -5.26
CA VAL A 123 8.29 -13.89 -3.94
C VAL A 123 8.24 -15.41 -3.98
N CYS A 124 7.51 -16.01 -4.95
CA CYS A 124 7.42 -17.46 -5.08
C CYS A 124 8.79 -18.10 -5.30
N SER A 125 9.58 -17.58 -6.25
CA SER A 125 10.92 -18.09 -6.53
C SER A 125 11.84 -18.10 -5.30
N TRP A 126 11.75 -17.09 -4.43
CA TRP A 126 12.50 -17.06 -3.17
C TRP A 126 11.99 -18.08 -2.17
N LEU A 127 10.67 -18.19 -2.01
CA LEU A 127 10.07 -19.12 -1.04
C LEU A 127 10.28 -20.59 -1.45
N ASP A 128 10.29 -20.85 -2.76
CA ASP A 128 10.46 -22.20 -3.32
C ASP A 128 11.93 -22.61 -3.42
N SER A 129 12.88 -21.66 -3.35
CA SER A 129 14.31 -21.98 -3.53
C SER A 129 14.86 -22.84 -2.39
N GLU A 130 14.40 -22.60 -1.17
CA GLU A 130 14.77 -23.43 -0.03
C GLU A 130 13.69 -23.48 1.05
N HIS A 131 13.54 -24.64 1.71
CA HIS A 131 12.59 -24.80 2.80
C HIS A 131 12.89 -23.84 3.96
N GLY A 132 11.85 -23.22 4.50
CA GLY A 132 11.95 -22.26 5.61
C GLY A 132 12.25 -20.83 5.18
N ASN A 133 12.37 -20.56 3.88
CA ASN A 133 12.49 -19.20 3.39
C ASN A 133 11.26 -18.35 3.72
N VAL A 134 11.51 -17.08 4.04
CA VAL A 134 10.48 -16.08 4.31
C VAL A 134 10.64 -14.85 3.42
N ALA A 135 9.53 -14.30 2.96
CA ALA A 135 9.45 -13.07 2.19
C ALA A 135 8.76 -11.98 3.03
N ALA A 136 9.45 -10.87 3.27
CA ALA A 136 8.94 -9.75 4.04
C ALA A 136 8.53 -8.59 3.12
N ILE A 137 7.23 -8.42 2.94
CA ILE A 137 6.65 -7.37 2.10
C ILE A 137 6.31 -6.16 2.98
N HIS A 138 6.79 -4.98 2.61
CA HIS A 138 6.51 -3.77 3.39
C HIS A 138 6.23 -2.54 2.52
N CYS A 139 5.53 -1.60 3.13
CA CYS A 139 5.41 -0.23 2.63
C CYS A 139 5.64 0.73 3.80
N LYS A 140 4.96 1.88 3.85
CA LYS A 140 4.99 2.78 5.01
C LYS A 140 4.39 2.16 6.27
N ALA A 141 3.17 1.64 6.18
CA ALA A 141 2.37 1.18 7.32
C ALA A 141 2.05 -0.33 7.31
N GLY A 142 2.43 -1.05 6.25
CA GLY A 142 2.17 -2.48 6.09
C GLY A 142 0.68 -2.84 5.94
N LYS A 143 -0.13 -1.95 5.32
CA LYS A 143 -1.59 -2.15 5.15
C LYS A 143 -2.01 -2.21 3.68
N GLY A 144 -2.32 -1.07 3.06
CA GLY A 144 -2.90 -1.02 1.70
C GLY A 144 -1.99 -1.62 0.63
N ARG A 145 -0.84 -0.97 0.36
CA ARG A 145 0.14 -1.41 -0.65
C ARG A 145 0.63 -2.85 -0.40
N THR A 146 1.08 -3.12 0.82
CA THR A 146 1.51 -4.46 1.26
C THR A 146 0.41 -5.49 1.10
N GLY A 147 -0.83 -5.14 1.44
CA GLY A 147 -1.97 -6.02 1.35
C GLY A 147 -2.33 -6.38 -0.08
N VAL A 148 -2.25 -5.43 -1.03
CA VAL A 148 -2.47 -5.73 -2.45
C VAL A 148 -1.47 -6.80 -2.94
N MET A 149 -0.19 -6.64 -2.62
CA MET A 149 0.84 -7.59 -3.05
C MET A 149 0.77 -8.93 -2.31
N ALA A 150 0.48 -8.92 -1.01
CA ALA A 150 0.27 -10.15 -0.25
C ALA A 150 -0.97 -10.93 -0.72
N VAL A 151 -2.06 -10.23 -1.05
CA VAL A 151 -3.26 -10.83 -1.66
C VAL A 151 -2.95 -11.44 -3.02
N ALA A 152 -2.20 -10.73 -3.86
CA ALA A 152 -1.77 -11.25 -5.15
C ALA A 152 -0.93 -12.53 -5.01
N TYR A 153 -0.03 -12.59 -4.03
CA TYR A 153 0.70 -13.81 -3.68
C TYR A 153 -0.22 -14.95 -3.22
N LEU A 154 -1.16 -14.68 -2.29
CA LEU A 154 -2.09 -15.70 -1.78
C LEU A 154 -2.94 -16.33 -2.90
N LEU A 155 -3.31 -15.52 -3.90
CA LEU A 155 -3.99 -15.95 -5.11
C LEU A 155 -3.09 -16.78 -6.02
N HIS A 156 -1.89 -16.26 -6.31
CA HIS A 156 -0.96 -16.91 -7.24
C HIS A 156 -0.46 -18.27 -6.73
N SER A 157 -0.19 -18.37 -5.43
CA SER A 157 0.22 -19.61 -4.76
C SER A 157 -0.91 -20.65 -4.59
N GLY A 158 -2.15 -20.31 -4.97
CA GLY A 158 -3.30 -21.19 -4.79
C GLY A 158 -3.79 -21.35 -3.34
N ILE A 159 -3.16 -20.66 -2.38
CA ILE A 159 -3.56 -20.66 -0.96
C ILE A 159 -4.99 -20.14 -0.79
N CYS A 160 -5.39 -19.17 -1.60
CA CYS A 160 -6.75 -18.66 -1.68
C CYS A 160 -7.26 -18.74 -3.12
N ARG A 161 -8.49 -19.23 -3.30
CA ARG A 161 -9.11 -19.40 -4.62
C ARG A 161 -9.80 -18.15 -5.14
N THR A 162 -10.25 -17.27 -4.25
CA THR A 162 -10.98 -16.04 -4.61
C THR A 162 -10.30 -14.80 -4.05
N ALA A 163 -10.48 -13.66 -4.73
CA ALA A 163 -9.95 -12.38 -4.28
C ALA A 163 -10.49 -12.01 -2.88
N ASP A 164 -11.78 -12.24 -2.64
CA ASP A 164 -12.41 -11.87 -1.36
C ASP A 164 -11.89 -12.75 -0.21
N ASP A 165 -11.61 -14.04 -0.44
CA ASP A 165 -10.96 -14.91 0.56
C ASP A 165 -9.54 -14.44 0.89
N ALA A 166 -8.75 -14.09 -0.13
CA ALA A 166 -7.39 -13.61 0.05
C ALA A 166 -7.37 -12.25 0.78
N ILE A 167 -8.26 -11.32 0.40
CA ILE A 167 -8.42 -10.00 1.06
C ILE A 167 -8.78 -10.19 2.54
N ARG A 168 -9.76 -11.05 2.82
CA ARG A 168 -10.21 -11.35 4.17
C ARG A 168 -9.11 -12.00 5.01
N ARG A 169 -8.39 -12.98 4.45
CA ARG A 169 -7.24 -13.61 5.11
C ARG A 169 -6.18 -12.58 5.48
N PHE A 170 -5.77 -11.74 4.53
CA PHE A 170 -4.80 -10.68 4.82
C PHE A 170 -5.29 -9.74 5.92
N ALA A 171 -6.57 -9.33 5.88
CA ALA A 171 -7.15 -8.45 6.89
C ALA A 171 -7.16 -9.08 8.29
N VAL A 172 -7.57 -10.35 8.40
CA VAL A 172 -7.57 -11.10 9.66
C VAL A 172 -6.15 -11.25 10.21
N GLU A 173 -5.17 -11.53 9.36
CA GLU A 173 -3.79 -11.70 9.84
C GLU A 173 -3.09 -10.39 10.17
N ARG A 174 -3.39 -9.32 9.42
CA ARG A 174 -2.68 -8.06 9.59
C ARG A 174 -3.28 -7.15 10.66
N THR A 175 -4.58 -7.26 10.92
CA THR A 175 -5.32 -6.27 11.72
C THR A 175 -6.28 -6.90 12.73
N HIS A 176 -6.59 -6.18 13.79
CA HIS A 176 -7.59 -6.56 14.79
C HIS A 176 -9.02 -6.17 14.39
N ASP A 177 -9.18 -5.17 13.52
CA ASP A 177 -10.48 -4.64 13.10
C ASP A 177 -10.95 -5.16 11.73
N GLY A 178 -10.22 -6.11 11.13
CA GLY A 178 -10.49 -6.62 9.79
C GLY A 178 -10.30 -5.59 8.69
N LYS A 179 -9.64 -4.45 8.95
CA LYS A 179 -9.41 -3.39 7.96
C LYS A 179 -7.99 -3.46 7.40
N GLY A 180 -7.71 -4.48 6.58
CA GLY A 180 -6.45 -4.62 5.85
C GLY A 180 -6.34 -3.65 4.66
N VAL A 181 -6.80 -4.11 3.49
CA VAL A 181 -6.93 -3.29 2.28
C VAL A 181 -8.32 -2.65 2.27
N THR A 182 -8.38 -1.32 2.29
CA THR A 182 -9.66 -0.60 2.37
C THR A 182 -9.89 0.38 1.23
N VAL A 183 -8.85 0.73 0.48
CA VAL A 183 -8.97 1.65 -0.66
C VAL A 183 -9.67 0.92 -1.80
N PRO A 184 -10.80 1.43 -2.34
CA PRO A 184 -11.56 0.73 -3.38
C PRO A 184 -10.75 0.38 -4.63
N SER A 185 -9.88 1.28 -5.08
CA SER A 185 -8.98 1.02 -6.21
C SER A 185 -7.99 -0.12 -5.94
N GLN A 186 -7.47 -0.24 -4.70
CA GLN A 186 -6.59 -1.34 -4.32
C GLN A 186 -7.35 -2.67 -4.31
N LEU A 187 -8.57 -2.70 -3.75
CA LEU A 187 -9.45 -3.86 -3.78
C LEU A 187 -9.79 -4.29 -5.21
N ARG A 188 -10.02 -3.32 -6.11
CA ARG A 188 -10.26 -3.57 -7.52
C ARG A 188 -9.07 -4.28 -8.17
N TYR A 189 -7.85 -3.84 -7.90
CA TYR A 189 -6.65 -4.48 -8.45
C TYR A 189 -6.41 -5.89 -7.92
N CYS A 190 -6.77 -6.18 -6.66
CA CYS A 190 -6.80 -7.55 -6.16
C CYS A 190 -7.75 -8.44 -6.99
N ARG A 191 -8.93 -7.92 -7.33
CA ARG A 191 -9.92 -8.64 -8.16
C ARG A 191 -9.48 -8.77 -9.61
N TYR A 192 -8.87 -7.72 -10.18
CA TYR A 192 -8.25 -7.80 -11.50
C TYR A 192 -7.15 -8.85 -11.54
N PHE A 193 -6.28 -8.91 -10.53
CA PHE A 193 -5.25 -9.93 -10.47
C PHE A 193 -5.85 -11.34 -10.44
N ALA A 194 -6.87 -11.58 -9.60
CA ALA A 194 -7.58 -12.85 -9.55
C ALA A 194 -8.21 -13.24 -10.90
N ALA A 195 -8.89 -12.30 -11.58
CA ALA A 195 -9.54 -12.52 -12.88
C ALA A 195 -8.55 -12.76 -14.04
N ASN A 196 -7.27 -12.48 -13.82
CA ASN A 196 -6.21 -12.63 -14.81
C ASN A 196 -5.14 -13.67 -14.40
N LEU A 197 -5.40 -14.50 -13.38
CA LEU A 197 -4.48 -15.59 -13.02
C LEU A 197 -4.26 -16.52 -14.23
N GLY A 198 -3.00 -16.83 -14.54
CA GLY A 198 -2.64 -17.71 -15.66
C GLY A 198 -2.88 -17.14 -17.07
N MET A 199 -3.30 -15.88 -17.20
CA MET A 199 -3.55 -15.24 -18.50
C MET A 199 -2.69 -14.01 -18.70
N GLU A 200 -2.05 -13.90 -19.86
CA GLU A 200 -1.60 -12.61 -20.39
C GLU A 200 -2.72 -12.06 -21.26
N ARG A 201 -3.26 -10.90 -20.90
CA ARG A 201 -4.26 -10.22 -21.71
C ARG A 201 -3.57 -9.09 -22.49
N PRO A 202 -3.88 -8.93 -23.78
CA PRO A 202 -3.39 -7.79 -24.52
C PRO A 202 -3.94 -6.50 -23.91
N LEU A 203 -3.14 -5.43 -23.96
CA LEU A 203 -3.58 -4.09 -23.60
C LEU A 203 -4.52 -3.58 -24.69
N TYR A 204 -5.70 -3.13 -24.28
CA TYR A 204 -6.66 -2.48 -25.18
C TYR A 204 -6.58 -0.97 -25.02
N SER A 205 -6.67 -0.26 -26.14
CA SER A 205 -6.87 1.19 -26.16
C SER A 205 -8.35 1.47 -26.31
N ILE A 206 -8.87 2.41 -25.53
CA ILE A 206 -10.27 2.85 -25.60
C ILE A 206 -10.33 4.36 -25.80
N HIS A 207 -11.28 4.80 -26.61
CA HIS A 207 -11.61 6.21 -26.79
C HIS A 207 -12.62 6.63 -25.73
N VAL A 208 -12.29 7.65 -24.95
CA VAL A 208 -13.23 8.24 -23.99
C VAL A 208 -13.96 9.37 -24.70
N SER A 209 -15.25 9.18 -24.97
CA SER A 209 -16.08 10.20 -25.62
C SER A 209 -16.79 11.13 -24.63
N LYS A 210 -17.18 10.61 -23.47
CA LYS A 210 -18.02 11.34 -22.52
C LYS A 210 -17.81 10.85 -21.09
N ILE A 211 -17.84 11.79 -20.15
CA ILE A 211 -17.88 11.51 -18.71
C ILE A 211 -19.19 12.08 -18.17
N LYS A 212 -19.96 11.24 -17.47
CA LYS A 212 -21.21 11.64 -16.85
C LYS A 212 -21.06 11.64 -15.33
N VAL A 213 -21.23 12.80 -14.71
CA VAL A 213 -21.13 12.99 -13.26
C VAL A 213 -22.55 13.00 -12.67
N HIS A 214 -22.84 12.04 -11.79
CA HIS A 214 -24.15 11.90 -11.15
C HIS A 214 -24.13 12.39 -9.70
N ARG A 215 -25.25 12.96 -9.23
CA ARG A 215 -25.52 13.27 -7.82
C ARG A 215 -24.45 14.14 -7.19
N CYS A 216 -24.17 15.28 -7.81
CA CYS A 216 -23.18 16.20 -7.30
C CYS A 216 -23.81 17.16 -6.27
N PRO A 217 -23.19 17.42 -5.11
CA PRO A 217 -23.75 18.36 -4.14
C PRO A 217 -24.01 19.75 -4.74
N PRO A 218 -25.09 20.45 -4.34
CA PRO A 218 -25.44 21.76 -4.88
C PRO A 218 -24.26 22.73 -4.90
N GLY A 219 -24.02 23.34 -6.06
CA GLY A 219 -22.98 24.33 -6.30
C GLY A 219 -21.56 23.78 -6.43
N MET A 220 -21.30 22.49 -6.23
CA MET A 220 -19.96 21.92 -6.37
C MET A 220 -19.45 22.06 -7.80
N MET A 221 -18.24 22.61 -7.95
CA MET A 221 -17.50 22.64 -9.22
C MET A 221 -16.57 21.45 -9.27
N VAL A 222 -16.85 20.49 -10.13
CA VAL A 222 -16.08 19.24 -10.21
C VAL A 222 -15.00 19.39 -11.27
N ALA A 223 -13.74 19.50 -10.82
CA ALA A 223 -12.60 19.27 -11.69
C ALA A 223 -12.44 17.77 -11.93
N ILE A 224 -12.28 17.40 -13.20
CA ILE A 224 -12.07 16.04 -13.68
C ILE A 224 -10.67 15.99 -14.28
N SER A 225 -9.88 14.99 -13.87
CA SER A 225 -8.64 14.67 -14.59
C SER A 225 -8.51 13.19 -14.91
N ILE A 226 -8.09 12.89 -16.14
CA ILE A 226 -7.76 11.54 -16.63
C ILE A 226 -6.27 11.48 -16.93
N VAL A 227 -5.61 10.46 -16.39
CA VAL A 227 -4.18 10.23 -16.54
C VAL A 227 -3.95 8.73 -16.76
N GLY A 228 -3.38 8.34 -17.90
CA GLY A 228 -2.95 6.97 -18.18
C GLY A 228 -2.02 6.93 -19.39
N GLY A 229 -0.86 6.27 -19.27
CA GLY A 229 0.19 6.35 -20.29
C GLY A 229 0.55 7.81 -20.65
N GLN A 230 0.54 8.13 -21.94
CA GLN A 230 0.71 9.49 -22.46
C GLN A 230 -0.57 10.35 -22.42
N ALA A 231 -1.73 9.74 -22.19
CA ALA A 231 -3.01 10.43 -22.19
C ALA A 231 -3.15 11.35 -20.97
N ARG A 232 -3.51 12.61 -21.22
CA ARG A 232 -3.80 13.63 -20.21
C ARG A 232 -5.04 14.39 -20.65
N PHE A 233 -6.02 14.48 -19.76
CA PHE A 233 -7.23 15.27 -19.97
C PHE A 233 -7.62 15.94 -18.67
N GLU A 234 -7.96 17.22 -18.74
CA GLU A 234 -8.50 17.99 -17.62
C GLU A 234 -9.70 18.80 -18.10
N SER A 235 -10.76 18.80 -17.31
CA SER A 235 -11.96 19.59 -17.56
C SER A 235 -12.66 19.89 -16.24
N SER A 236 -13.69 20.71 -16.27
CA SER A 236 -14.53 20.96 -15.11
C SER A 236 -15.98 21.12 -15.47
N VAL A 237 -16.86 20.73 -14.56
CA VAL A 237 -18.32 20.87 -14.76
C VAL A 237 -18.99 21.31 -13.46
N GLN A 238 -20.02 22.14 -13.61
CA GLN A 238 -20.92 22.42 -12.50
C GLN A 238 -21.78 21.18 -12.26
N GLY A 239 -21.59 20.57 -11.10
CA GLY A 239 -22.36 19.40 -10.72
C GLY A 239 -23.78 19.77 -10.33
N LEU A 240 -24.73 18.93 -10.73
CA LEU A 240 -26.14 19.07 -10.37
C LEU A 240 -26.57 17.95 -9.38
N PRO A 241 -27.47 18.25 -8.43
CA PRO A 241 -27.89 17.28 -7.41
C PRO A 241 -28.75 16.15 -7.97
N ASP A 242 -29.71 16.51 -8.83
CA ASP A 242 -30.77 15.60 -9.26
C ASP A 242 -30.63 15.16 -10.72
N THR A 243 -29.82 15.86 -11.50
CA THR A 243 -29.55 15.54 -12.90
C THR A 243 -28.07 15.24 -13.13
N PRO A 244 -27.73 14.35 -14.08
CA PRO A 244 -26.35 14.12 -14.45
C PRO A 244 -25.77 15.34 -15.19
N SER A 245 -24.52 15.66 -14.90
CA SER A 245 -23.74 16.64 -15.65
C SER A 245 -22.84 15.94 -16.65
N ASP A 246 -22.99 16.26 -17.92
CA ASP A 246 -22.16 15.71 -19.00
C ASP A 246 -20.90 16.54 -19.18
N VAL A 247 -19.78 15.85 -19.40
CA VAL A 247 -18.52 16.42 -19.84
C VAL A 247 -18.12 15.70 -21.10
N ASP A 248 -18.25 16.40 -22.22
CA ASP A 248 -17.73 15.94 -23.49
C ASP A 248 -16.21 15.92 -23.41
N VAL A 249 -15.64 14.78 -23.76
CA VAL A 249 -14.20 14.59 -23.84
C VAL A 249 -13.86 14.71 -25.31
N ASP A 250 -12.84 15.52 -25.63
CA ASP A 250 -12.39 15.67 -27.01
C ASP A 250 -12.20 14.30 -27.66
N SER A 251 -12.63 14.19 -28.91
CA SER A 251 -12.69 12.97 -29.74
C SER A 251 -11.36 12.21 -29.86
N HIS A 252 -10.26 12.81 -29.40
CA HIS A 252 -8.91 12.26 -29.46
C HIS A 252 -8.40 11.65 -28.15
N LEU A 253 -9.15 11.67 -27.03
CA LEU A 253 -8.67 11.07 -25.79
C LEU A 253 -8.70 9.53 -25.85
N THR A 254 -7.56 8.97 -26.19
CA THR A 254 -7.31 7.52 -26.18
C THR A 254 -6.58 7.15 -24.89
N ILE A 255 -7.12 6.22 -24.12
CA ILE A 255 -6.48 5.70 -22.90
C ILE A 255 -6.20 4.21 -23.05
N ALA A 256 -5.12 3.75 -22.41
CA ALA A 256 -4.73 2.34 -22.37
C ALA A 256 -4.03 2.03 -21.04
N GLY A 257 -4.16 0.79 -20.57
CA GLY A 257 -3.53 0.30 -19.34
C GLY A 257 -4.08 0.94 -18.07
N ASP A 258 -3.20 1.21 -17.10
CA ASP A 258 -3.57 1.82 -15.82
C ASP A 258 -4.00 3.29 -15.98
N VAL A 259 -5.28 3.56 -15.70
CA VAL A 259 -5.88 4.89 -15.83
C VAL A 259 -6.40 5.38 -14.48
N ARG A 260 -5.97 6.58 -14.10
CA ARG A 260 -6.52 7.34 -12.97
C ARG A 260 -7.54 8.34 -13.46
N ILE A 261 -8.72 8.32 -12.83
CA ILE A 261 -9.72 9.38 -12.92
C ILE A 261 -9.84 10.05 -11.54
N SER A 262 -9.68 11.37 -11.50
CA SER A 262 -9.76 12.15 -10.25
C SER A 262 -10.85 13.20 -10.34
N LEU A 263 -11.63 13.31 -9.26
CA LEU A 263 -12.67 14.33 -9.10
C LEU A 263 -12.31 15.22 -7.89
N ARG A 264 -12.37 16.55 -8.06
CA ARG A 264 -12.07 17.53 -7.00
C ARG A 264 -13.06 18.68 -6.99
N ASP A 265 -13.40 19.18 -5.81
CA ASP A 265 -14.17 20.43 -5.67
C ASP A 265 -13.23 21.64 -5.80
N ILE A 266 -13.34 22.38 -6.89
CA ILE A 266 -12.45 23.50 -7.22
C ILE A 266 -12.54 24.62 -6.16
N ARG A 267 -13.72 24.82 -5.57
CA ARG A 267 -13.95 25.89 -4.59
C ARG A 267 -13.24 25.65 -3.26
N LYS A 268 -12.82 24.42 -2.98
CA LYS A 268 -12.04 24.07 -1.79
C LYS A 268 -10.52 24.16 -2.01
N GLY A 269 -10.07 24.64 -3.18
CA GLY A 269 -8.67 24.68 -3.58
C GLY A 269 -7.84 25.89 -3.11
N GLY A 270 -8.42 26.83 -2.36
CA GLY A 270 -7.77 28.11 -2.00
C GLY A 270 -7.04 28.19 -0.66
N GLY A 271 -7.07 27.16 0.19
CA GLY A 271 -6.43 27.21 1.51
C GLY A 271 -6.12 25.82 2.04
N GLY A 272 -4.88 25.62 2.49
CA GLY A 272 -4.40 24.33 2.99
C GLY A 272 -5.29 23.77 4.10
N GLY A 273 -5.94 22.63 3.82
CA GLY A 273 -6.69 21.87 4.82
C GLY A 273 -7.94 21.19 4.27
N GLY A 274 -7.82 19.93 3.83
CA GLY A 274 -8.95 18.99 3.89
C GLY A 274 -10.00 19.05 2.77
N GLY A 275 -9.72 19.60 1.58
CA GLY A 275 -10.59 19.44 0.41
C GLY A 275 -10.58 18.00 -0.10
N GLY A 276 -11.63 17.22 0.17
CA GLY A 276 -11.72 15.80 -0.16
C GLY A 276 -11.66 15.49 -1.67
N SER A 277 -10.47 15.23 -2.20
CA SER A 277 -10.29 14.66 -3.54
C SER A 277 -10.65 13.17 -3.52
N LYS A 278 -11.54 12.73 -4.40
CA LYS A 278 -11.77 11.31 -4.68
C LYS A 278 -10.96 10.90 -5.90
N ARG A 279 -10.13 9.86 -5.74
CA ARG A 279 -9.30 9.30 -6.82
C ARG A 279 -9.71 7.86 -7.05
N CYS A 280 -9.93 7.51 -8.31
CA CYS A 280 -10.31 6.18 -8.75
C CYS A 280 -9.28 5.69 -9.78
N TRP A 281 -8.86 4.44 -9.69
CA TRP A 281 -7.90 3.83 -10.63
C TRP A 281 -8.49 2.56 -11.21
N GLY A 282 -8.41 2.37 -12.52
CA GLY A 282 -8.83 1.17 -13.23
C GLY A 282 -7.81 0.75 -14.28
N THR A 283 -7.89 -0.52 -14.69
CA THR A 283 -7.14 -1.13 -15.80
C THR A 283 -8.11 -1.55 -16.88
#